data_AF-A0A936D770-F1
#
_entry.id   AF-A0A936D770-F1
#
_cell.length_a   1.000
_cell.length_b   1.000
_cell.length_c   1.000
_cell.angle_alpha   90.00
_cell.angle_beta   90.00
_cell.angle_gamma   90.00
#
_symmetry.space_group_name_H-M   'P 1'
#
loop_
_entity.id
_entity.type
_entity.pdbx_description
1 polymer ?
#
loop_
_entity_poly.entity_id
_entity_poly.type
_entity_poly.pdbx_seq_one_letter_code
_entity_poly.pdbx_strand_id
1 'polypeptide(L)'
;MATRKKRAEVEWVGGLVTLPTYVTGEGAPFQPEMLLWLRTDGLVLGHEVGRPGEVLSSACESLRRTIESPMVGGAHTPDRVRVASPALAEVLRAGWPAIDVVCEATPEIDMTFSKMRDSLAETERPTYLTPGLDADAMAALFRAAARLYRAKPWKVVPNDQCLFSIRIDGLGVHDAVLSIVGQLGESLGFLLFSSAADFDDFLAAAEAIQRGESMNVPPHLALNFDRGADLDDTLRKEIATHGWEVAEAKAYPWVVAIDENVLGRPPTPTELATVEAVALALPEVLREKAALRSAWEGGERVERTVVVAAHTGDFEVMVRAPGGDDVDLPDDLLAALVELDGRDAPIDPDARRPLEAALVRKFVASPEAEALEDARSCELLMDLAGDYFDVSIATLEAEDLREIVFDILPAVVDVDATLAAGIVEEIRAFYSFLGRKLGLEQADACLRVIGGDAVERLERALSDATKFSDAKTRLRQSRGAGFARAVKEGLAESRLPPPTTPAPQAKAAKSAKKRVHEPTRKAPGKKR
;
A
#
# COMPACT_ATOMS: atom_id res chain seq x y z
N MET A 1 -42.03 -52.61 -28.20
CA MET A 1 -41.48 -51.24 -28.33
C MET A 1 -40.48 -51.03 -27.20
N ALA A 2 -39.20 -50.95 -27.53
CA ALA A 2 -38.14 -50.75 -26.53
C ALA A 2 -38.07 -49.27 -26.17
N THR A 3 -38.28 -48.95 -24.91
CA THR A 3 -38.12 -47.61 -24.34
C THR A 3 -36.65 -47.21 -24.44
N ARG A 4 -36.33 -46.32 -25.38
CA ARG A 4 -34.99 -45.76 -25.57
C ARG A 4 -34.67 -44.93 -24.31
N LYS A 5 -33.76 -45.44 -23.48
CA LYS A 5 -33.24 -44.74 -22.29
C LYS A 5 -32.70 -43.39 -22.76
N LYS A 6 -33.30 -42.28 -22.29
CA LYS A 6 -32.85 -40.90 -22.59
C LYS A 6 -31.39 -40.81 -22.09
N ARG A 7 -30.44 -40.61 -23.01
CA ARG A 7 -29.02 -40.41 -22.65
C ARG A 7 -28.97 -39.16 -21.78
N ALA A 8 -28.36 -39.24 -20.59
CA ALA A 8 -28.13 -38.06 -19.77
C ALA A 8 -27.19 -37.16 -20.55
N GLU A 9 -27.61 -35.91 -20.75
CA GLU A 9 -26.83 -34.88 -21.43
C GLU A 9 -25.54 -34.64 -20.65
N VAL A 10 -24.39 -34.79 -21.31
CA VAL A 10 -23.09 -34.61 -20.69
C VAL A 10 -22.68 -33.15 -20.85
N GLU A 11 -22.82 -32.37 -19.78
CA GLU A 11 -22.36 -30.99 -19.71
C GLU A 11 -20.94 -30.91 -19.16
N TRP A 12 -20.09 -30.15 -19.85
CA TRP A 12 -18.77 -29.73 -19.35
C TRP A 12 -18.76 -28.22 -19.08
N VAL A 13 -17.94 -27.81 -18.12
CA VAL A 13 -17.76 -26.42 -17.72
C VAL A 13 -16.35 -25.98 -18.11
N GLY A 14 -16.24 -24.90 -18.88
CA GLY A 14 -14.96 -24.34 -19.31
C GLY A 14 -14.72 -22.95 -18.73
N GLY A 15 -13.48 -22.61 -18.42
CA GLY A 15 -13.14 -21.27 -17.93
C GLY A 15 -11.67 -20.93 -18.11
N LEU A 16 -11.43 -19.65 -18.44
CA LEU A 16 -10.10 -19.04 -18.44
C LEU A 16 -9.90 -18.35 -17.08
N VAL A 17 -8.76 -18.62 -16.45
CA VAL A 17 -8.36 -18.05 -15.17
C VAL A 17 -6.91 -17.59 -15.24
N THR A 18 -6.62 -16.43 -14.67
CA THR A 18 -5.24 -15.93 -14.55
C THR A 18 -4.61 -16.50 -13.30
N LEU A 19 -3.48 -17.18 -13.44
CA LEU A 19 -2.77 -17.78 -12.31
C LEU A 19 -2.16 -16.68 -11.42
N PRO A 20 -2.19 -16.84 -10.08
CA PRO A 20 -1.71 -15.85 -9.12
C PRO A 20 -0.20 -15.93 -8.90
N THR A 21 0.52 -16.52 -9.86
CA THR A 21 1.97 -16.69 -9.84
C THR A 21 2.56 -16.13 -11.12
N TYR A 22 3.77 -15.61 -11.03
CA TYR A 22 4.51 -15.18 -12.22
C TYR A 22 5.37 -16.33 -12.72
N VAL A 23 5.32 -16.57 -14.03
CA VAL A 23 6.29 -17.46 -14.67
C VAL A 23 7.51 -16.64 -15.05
N THR A 24 8.66 -17.08 -14.56
CA THR A 24 9.98 -16.55 -14.92
C THR A 24 10.77 -17.63 -15.66
N GLY A 25 11.40 -17.29 -16.78
CA GLY A 25 12.21 -18.25 -17.56
C GLY A 25 12.49 -17.81 -18.99
N GLU A 26 11.54 -17.09 -19.61
CA GLU A 26 11.67 -16.55 -20.97
C GLU A 26 11.03 -15.15 -21.10
N GLY A 27 11.86 -14.11 -21.27
CA GLY A 27 11.41 -12.73 -21.43
C GLY A 27 10.97 -12.06 -20.11
N ALA A 28 10.19 -10.99 -20.23
CA ALA A 28 9.65 -10.28 -19.06
C ALA A 28 8.71 -11.19 -18.24
N PRO A 29 8.71 -11.09 -16.90
CA PRO A 29 7.78 -11.82 -16.05
C PRO A 29 6.33 -11.58 -16.48
N PHE A 30 5.54 -12.64 -16.55
CA PHE A 30 4.12 -12.55 -16.90
C PHE A 30 3.29 -13.48 -16.00
N GLN A 31 2.03 -13.13 -15.78
CA GLN A 31 1.06 -14.03 -15.18
C GLN A 31 0.49 -14.94 -16.28
N PRO A 32 0.67 -16.27 -16.19
CA PRO A 32 0.10 -17.17 -17.17
C PRO A 32 -1.42 -17.24 -17.03
N GLU A 33 -2.08 -17.52 -18.15
CA GLU A 33 -3.49 -17.91 -18.17
C GLU A 33 -3.58 -19.43 -18.18
N MET A 34 -4.66 -19.94 -17.59
CA MET A 34 -5.01 -21.35 -17.61
C MET A 34 -6.45 -21.50 -18.10
N LEU A 35 -6.65 -22.38 -19.08
CA LEU A 35 -7.95 -22.84 -19.52
C LEU A 35 -8.23 -24.19 -18.84
N LEU A 36 -9.35 -24.27 -18.13
CA LEU A 36 -9.80 -25.46 -17.43
C LEU A 36 -11.04 -26.03 -18.10
N TRP A 37 -11.09 -27.37 -18.20
CA TRP A 37 -12.28 -28.13 -18.56
C TRP A 37 -12.67 -29.00 -17.37
N LEU A 38 -13.87 -28.79 -16.85
CA LEU A 38 -14.40 -29.49 -15.69
C LEU A 38 -15.66 -30.25 -16.05
N ARG A 39 -15.94 -31.29 -15.29
CA ARG A 39 -17.31 -31.79 -15.13
C ARG A 39 -18.08 -30.90 -14.16
N THR A 40 -19.41 -30.96 -14.21
CA THR A 40 -20.29 -30.23 -13.29
C THR A 40 -20.13 -30.64 -11.81
N ASP A 41 -19.45 -31.74 -11.52
CA ASP A 41 -19.09 -32.17 -10.16
C ASP A 41 -17.72 -31.63 -9.68
N GLY A 42 -17.06 -30.79 -10.49
CA GLY A 42 -15.78 -30.14 -10.18
C GLY A 42 -14.54 -30.98 -10.50
N LEU A 43 -14.68 -32.16 -11.12
CA LEU A 43 -13.53 -32.94 -11.56
C LEU A 43 -12.89 -32.33 -12.81
N VAL A 44 -11.56 -32.16 -12.77
CA VAL A 44 -10.76 -31.67 -13.90
C VAL A 44 -10.67 -32.75 -14.98
N LEU A 45 -11.16 -32.43 -16.16
CA LEU A 45 -11.08 -33.26 -17.36
C LEU A 45 -9.85 -32.93 -18.20
N GLY A 46 -9.45 -31.66 -18.22
CA GLY A 46 -8.33 -31.18 -18.99
C GLY A 46 -7.96 -29.77 -18.56
N HIS A 47 -6.72 -29.39 -18.84
CA HIS A 47 -6.24 -28.05 -18.59
C HIS A 47 -5.16 -27.69 -19.61
N GLU A 48 -4.97 -26.40 -19.83
CA GLU A 48 -3.91 -25.85 -20.65
C GLU A 48 -3.42 -24.55 -20.03
N VAL A 49 -2.10 -24.36 -19.98
CA VAL A 49 -1.46 -23.18 -19.39
C VAL A 49 -0.61 -22.52 -20.47
N GLY A 50 -0.67 -21.21 -20.59
CA GLY A 50 0.09 -20.44 -21.58
C GLY A 50 0.18 -18.95 -21.24
N ARG A 51 0.74 -18.15 -22.16
CA ARG A 51 0.80 -16.69 -21.97
C ARG A 51 -0.60 -16.07 -22.11
N PRO A 52 -0.83 -14.87 -21.53
CA PRO A 52 -2.08 -14.15 -21.71
C PRO A 52 -2.49 -14.04 -23.18
N GLY A 53 -3.72 -14.46 -23.49
CA GLY A 53 -4.29 -14.43 -24.85
C GLY A 53 -3.92 -15.61 -25.76
N GLU A 54 -2.81 -16.32 -25.52
CA GLU A 54 -2.46 -17.52 -26.30
C GLU A 54 -3.44 -18.66 -26.05
N VAL A 55 -3.85 -18.82 -24.79
CA VAL A 55 -4.71 -19.94 -24.35
C VAL A 55 -6.13 -19.82 -24.91
N LEU A 56 -6.64 -18.60 -25.07
CA LEU A 56 -7.91 -18.38 -25.76
C LEU A 56 -7.83 -18.81 -27.23
N SER A 57 -6.70 -18.55 -27.89
CA SER A 57 -6.48 -18.91 -29.29
C SER A 57 -6.39 -20.42 -29.49
N SER A 58 -5.88 -21.17 -28.50
CA SER A 58 -5.79 -22.63 -28.53
C SER A 58 -7.03 -23.36 -28.00
N ALA A 59 -8.06 -22.66 -27.54
CA ALA A 59 -9.21 -23.24 -26.84
C ALA A 59 -9.91 -24.39 -27.59
N CYS A 60 -10.07 -24.29 -28.92
CA CYS A 60 -10.68 -25.36 -29.71
C CYS A 60 -9.80 -26.63 -29.76
N GLU A 61 -8.49 -26.48 -29.78
CA GLU A 61 -7.54 -27.59 -29.73
C GLU A 61 -7.47 -28.19 -28.33
N SER A 62 -7.49 -27.35 -27.30
CA SER A 62 -7.59 -27.75 -25.90
C SER A 62 -8.81 -28.66 -25.65
N LEU A 63 -9.99 -28.25 -26.13
CA LEU A 63 -11.21 -29.04 -26.02
C LEU A 63 -11.10 -30.35 -26.78
N ARG A 64 -10.51 -30.35 -27.99
CA ARG A 64 -10.27 -31.57 -28.78
C ARG A 64 -9.42 -32.58 -28.01
N ARG A 65 -8.27 -32.14 -27.48
CA ARG A 65 -7.36 -32.99 -26.71
C ARG A 65 -8.06 -33.56 -25.48
N THR A 66 -8.89 -32.76 -24.82
CA THR A 66 -9.68 -33.18 -23.66
C THR A 66 -10.76 -34.21 -24.02
N ILE A 67 -11.41 -34.09 -25.19
CA ILE A 67 -12.35 -35.09 -25.72
C ILE A 67 -11.65 -36.41 -26.03
N GLU A 68 -10.48 -36.34 -26.65
CA GLU A 68 -9.70 -37.51 -27.08
C GLU A 68 -9.03 -38.24 -25.92
N SER A 69 -8.58 -37.51 -24.89
CA SER A 69 -7.84 -38.07 -23.75
C SER A 69 -8.09 -37.28 -22.46
N PRO A 70 -9.30 -37.37 -21.86
CA PRO A 70 -9.58 -36.68 -20.61
C PRO A 70 -8.76 -37.26 -19.45
N MET A 71 -8.35 -36.41 -18.51
CA MET A 71 -7.61 -36.80 -17.30
C MET A 71 -8.40 -37.79 -16.44
N VAL A 72 -9.74 -37.72 -16.48
CA VAL A 72 -10.63 -38.60 -15.73
C VAL A 72 -11.67 -39.21 -16.68
N GLY A 73 -11.75 -40.55 -16.70
CA GLY A 73 -12.67 -41.30 -17.54
C GLY A 73 -12.06 -41.69 -18.89
N GLY A 74 -12.91 -42.07 -19.84
CA GLY A 74 -12.51 -42.41 -21.22
C GLY A 74 -12.90 -41.32 -22.20
N ALA A 75 -12.36 -41.39 -23.43
CA ALA A 75 -12.66 -40.44 -24.49
C ALA A 75 -14.18 -40.32 -24.75
N HIS A 76 -14.69 -39.09 -24.72
CA HIS A 76 -16.09 -38.80 -25.02
C HIS A 76 -16.29 -37.32 -25.37
N THR A 77 -17.26 -37.06 -26.24
CA THR A 77 -17.68 -35.70 -26.62
C THR A 77 -18.79 -35.24 -25.68
N PRO A 78 -18.71 -34.01 -25.12
CA PRO A 78 -19.82 -33.43 -24.38
C PRO A 78 -20.98 -33.08 -25.32
N ASP A 79 -22.19 -33.14 -24.81
CA ASP A 79 -23.37 -32.66 -25.53
C ASP A 79 -23.48 -31.13 -25.41
N ARG A 80 -23.03 -30.57 -24.27
CA ARG A 80 -23.08 -29.14 -23.93
C ARG A 80 -21.80 -28.67 -23.25
N VAL A 81 -21.36 -27.46 -23.57
CA VAL A 81 -20.23 -26.77 -22.92
C VAL A 81 -20.70 -25.40 -22.41
N ARG A 82 -20.54 -25.17 -21.11
CA ARG A 82 -20.86 -23.89 -20.45
C ARG A 82 -19.58 -23.13 -20.12
N VAL A 83 -19.53 -21.86 -20.51
CA VAL A 83 -18.40 -20.96 -20.23
C VAL A 83 -18.92 -19.60 -19.77
N ALA A 84 -18.18 -18.89 -18.90
CA ALA A 84 -18.57 -17.55 -18.46
C ALA A 84 -18.10 -16.43 -19.40
N SER A 85 -17.06 -16.67 -20.21
CA SER A 85 -16.48 -15.67 -21.12
C SER A 85 -17.19 -15.67 -22.49
N PRO A 86 -17.75 -14.53 -22.94
CA PRO A 86 -18.33 -14.42 -24.27
C PRO A 86 -17.33 -14.72 -25.38
N ALA A 87 -16.09 -14.23 -25.24
CA ALA A 87 -15.03 -14.46 -26.23
C ALA A 87 -14.69 -15.95 -26.37
N LEU A 88 -14.61 -16.68 -25.24
CA LEU A 88 -14.40 -18.12 -25.26
C LEU A 88 -15.59 -18.85 -25.90
N ALA A 89 -16.82 -18.44 -25.60
CA ALA A 89 -18.03 -19.03 -26.20
C ALA A 89 -18.03 -18.87 -27.73
N GLU A 90 -17.67 -17.69 -28.24
CA GLU A 90 -17.60 -17.42 -29.68
C GLU A 90 -16.56 -18.30 -30.39
N VAL A 91 -15.35 -18.39 -29.84
CA VAL A 91 -14.28 -19.25 -30.39
C VAL A 91 -14.74 -20.70 -30.46
N LEU A 92 -15.35 -21.22 -29.39
CA LEU A 92 -15.81 -22.60 -29.33
C LEU A 92 -16.97 -22.88 -30.28
N ARG A 93 -17.94 -21.97 -30.42
CA ARG A 93 -19.05 -22.11 -31.39
C ARG A 93 -18.55 -22.18 -32.83
N ALA A 94 -17.54 -21.37 -33.16
CA ALA A 94 -16.95 -21.37 -34.49
C ALA A 94 -16.20 -22.69 -34.78
N GLY A 95 -15.47 -23.23 -33.80
CA GLY A 95 -14.69 -24.45 -33.96
C GLY A 95 -15.49 -25.75 -33.81
N TRP A 96 -16.61 -25.73 -33.09
CA TRP A 96 -17.42 -26.91 -32.76
C TRP A 96 -18.94 -26.69 -32.96
N PRO A 97 -19.43 -26.58 -34.20
CA PRO A 97 -20.84 -26.29 -34.47
C PRO A 97 -21.83 -27.36 -33.99
N ALA A 98 -21.34 -28.56 -33.66
CA ALA A 98 -22.14 -29.70 -33.23
C ALA A 98 -22.32 -29.80 -31.70
N ILE A 99 -21.59 -28.99 -30.92
CA ILE A 99 -21.68 -28.95 -29.46
C ILE A 99 -22.54 -27.73 -29.08
N ASP A 100 -23.48 -27.88 -28.15
CA ASP A 100 -24.21 -26.73 -27.61
C ASP A 100 -23.30 -25.92 -26.69
N VAL A 101 -22.89 -24.72 -27.12
CA VAL A 101 -22.01 -23.85 -26.32
C VAL A 101 -22.81 -22.67 -25.76
N VAL A 102 -22.89 -22.60 -24.44
CA VAL A 102 -23.66 -21.58 -23.71
C VAL A 102 -22.74 -20.66 -22.91
N CYS A 103 -23.11 -19.37 -22.88
CA CYS A 103 -22.40 -18.36 -22.12
C CYS A 103 -23.18 -18.07 -20.82
N GLU A 104 -22.81 -18.74 -19.72
CA GLU A 104 -23.48 -18.66 -18.43
C GLU A 104 -22.43 -18.73 -17.29
N ALA A 105 -22.79 -18.30 -16.08
CA ALA A 105 -21.87 -18.28 -14.95
C ALA A 105 -21.27 -19.66 -14.65
N THR A 106 -20.00 -19.72 -14.25
CA THR A 106 -19.24 -20.95 -14.00
C THR A 106 -18.63 -20.98 -12.58
N PRO A 107 -19.43 -21.00 -11.51
CA PRO A 107 -18.91 -21.01 -10.14
C PRO A 107 -18.02 -22.22 -9.83
N GLU A 108 -18.16 -23.31 -10.58
CA GLU A 108 -17.33 -24.51 -10.45
C GLU A 108 -15.85 -24.24 -10.80
N ILE A 109 -15.60 -23.32 -11.74
CA ILE A 109 -14.26 -22.87 -12.13
C ILE A 109 -13.65 -22.10 -10.96
N ASP A 110 -14.37 -21.13 -10.40
CA ASP A 110 -13.88 -20.30 -9.28
C ASP A 110 -13.54 -21.15 -8.05
N MET A 111 -14.41 -22.11 -7.71
CA MET A 111 -14.20 -23.02 -6.59
C MET A 111 -12.99 -23.95 -6.79
N THR A 112 -12.82 -24.48 -8.01
CA THR A 112 -11.69 -25.36 -8.34
C THR A 112 -10.39 -24.57 -8.36
N PHE A 113 -10.41 -23.40 -8.99
CA PHE A 113 -9.26 -22.52 -9.08
C PHE A 113 -8.79 -22.03 -7.72
N SER A 114 -9.71 -21.66 -6.81
CA SER A 114 -9.34 -21.29 -5.44
C SER A 114 -8.59 -22.39 -4.71
N LYS A 115 -8.96 -23.67 -4.91
CA LYS A 115 -8.26 -24.81 -4.29
C LYS A 115 -6.91 -25.09 -4.95
N MET A 116 -6.81 -24.90 -6.27
CA MET A 116 -5.54 -25.06 -7.00
C MET A 116 -4.53 -23.99 -6.58
N ARG A 117 -4.98 -22.74 -6.41
CA ARG A 117 -4.15 -21.63 -5.92
C ARG A 117 -3.42 -21.97 -4.61
N ASP A 118 -4.12 -22.56 -3.65
CA ASP A 118 -3.54 -22.93 -2.36
C ASP A 118 -2.42 -23.99 -2.51
N SER A 119 -2.48 -24.85 -3.54
CA SER A 119 -1.49 -25.90 -3.79
C SER A 119 -0.32 -25.46 -4.68
N LEU A 120 -0.55 -24.54 -5.63
CA LEU A 120 0.49 -24.02 -6.53
C LEU A 120 1.50 -23.13 -5.81
N ALA A 121 1.08 -22.44 -4.75
CA ALA A 121 1.97 -21.65 -3.89
C ALA A 121 3.08 -22.48 -3.21
N GLU A 122 2.94 -23.81 -3.12
CA GLU A 122 3.90 -24.69 -2.42
C GLU A 122 4.98 -25.32 -3.34
N THR A 123 4.90 -25.20 -4.67
CA THR A 123 5.63 -26.12 -5.58
C THR A 123 6.87 -25.59 -6.32
N GLU A 124 7.13 -24.27 -6.35
CA GLU A 124 8.34 -23.73 -6.99
C GLU A 124 9.47 -23.49 -5.99
N ARG A 125 10.69 -23.88 -6.36
CA ARG A 125 11.88 -23.58 -5.55
C ARG A 125 12.29 -22.13 -5.80
N PRO A 126 12.37 -21.29 -4.77
CA PRO A 126 12.72 -19.89 -4.95
C PRO A 126 14.18 -19.75 -5.40
N THR A 127 14.42 -18.83 -6.33
CA THR A 127 15.75 -18.41 -6.83
C THR A 127 15.76 -16.90 -7.00
N TYR A 128 16.92 -16.27 -6.79
CA TYR A 128 17.14 -14.86 -7.14
C TYR A 128 17.33 -14.65 -8.65
N LEU A 129 17.66 -15.71 -9.38
CA LEU A 129 18.03 -15.65 -10.79
C LEU A 129 16.78 -15.79 -11.65
N THR A 130 16.49 -14.77 -12.44
CA THR A 130 15.39 -14.75 -13.40
C THR A 130 15.91 -14.24 -14.75
N PRO A 131 15.20 -14.44 -15.87
CA PRO A 131 15.68 -13.95 -17.16
C PRO A 131 15.96 -12.46 -17.13
N GLY A 132 17.20 -12.08 -17.45
CA GLY A 132 17.68 -10.70 -17.38
C GLY A 132 18.29 -10.29 -16.04
N LEU A 133 18.15 -11.11 -14.99
CA LEU A 133 18.83 -10.95 -13.70
C LEU A 133 19.79 -12.12 -13.47
N ASP A 134 21.03 -11.95 -13.93
CA ASP A 134 22.07 -12.95 -13.74
C ASP A 134 22.78 -12.82 -12.39
N ALA A 135 23.73 -13.72 -12.14
CA ALA A 135 24.45 -13.76 -10.89
C ALA A 135 25.36 -12.54 -10.65
N ASP A 136 25.81 -11.87 -11.70
CA ASP A 136 26.66 -10.68 -11.59
C ASP A 136 25.82 -9.45 -11.25
N ALA A 137 24.63 -9.31 -11.85
CA ALA A 137 23.65 -8.31 -11.47
C ALA A 137 23.23 -8.44 -10.00
N MET A 138 22.95 -9.66 -9.54
CA MET A 138 22.63 -9.92 -8.14
C MET A 138 23.83 -9.68 -7.22
N ALA A 139 25.06 -9.99 -7.64
CA ALA A 139 26.26 -9.70 -6.86
C ALA A 139 26.43 -8.18 -6.64
N ALA A 140 26.14 -7.38 -7.66
CA ALA A 140 26.21 -5.92 -7.58
C ALA A 140 25.14 -5.35 -6.64
N LEU A 141 23.89 -5.81 -6.76
CA LEU A 141 22.82 -5.47 -5.81
C LEU A 141 23.21 -5.81 -4.38
N PHE A 142 23.68 -7.03 -4.12
CA PHE A 142 24.04 -7.48 -2.76
C PHE A 142 25.13 -6.59 -2.14
N ARG A 143 26.14 -6.19 -2.93
CA ARG A 143 27.17 -5.26 -2.50
C ARG A 143 26.60 -3.87 -2.17
N ALA A 144 25.75 -3.33 -3.04
CA ALA A 144 25.08 -2.04 -2.83
C ALA A 144 24.19 -2.06 -1.57
N ALA A 145 23.37 -3.10 -1.43
CA ALA A 145 22.49 -3.30 -0.28
C ALA A 145 23.30 -3.48 1.02
N ALA A 146 24.43 -4.19 0.98
CA ALA A 146 25.32 -4.31 2.14
C ALA A 146 25.90 -2.96 2.57
N ARG A 147 26.24 -2.08 1.61
CA ARG A 147 26.68 -0.70 1.89
C ARG A 147 25.55 0.12 2.52
N LEU A 148 24.36 0.07 1.95
CA LEU A 148 23.17 0.72 2.50
C LEU A 148 22.87 0.26 3.93
N TYR A 149 22.91 -1.05 4.16
CA TYR A 149 22.62 -1.63 5.45
C TYR A 149 23.60 -1.14 6.53
N ARG A 150 24.89 -1.03 6.20
CA ARG A 150 25.93 -0.51 7.10
C ARG A 150 25.73 0.98 7.39
N ALA A 151 25.18 1.75 6.46
CA ALA A 151 24.85 3.16 6.66
C ALA A 151 23.67 3.38 7.63
N LYS A 152 22.81 2.36 7.80
CA LYS A 152 21.68 2.33 8.75
C LYS A 152 20.73 3.54 8.58
N PRO A 153 20.10 3.71 7.39
CA PRO A 153 19.19 4.84 7.12
C PRO A 153 18.09 4.97 8.18
N TRP A 154 17.52 3.86 8.65
CA TRP A 154 16.52 3.77 9.72
C TRP A 154 16.98 4.26 11.11
N LYS A 155 18.25 4.66 11.27
CA LYS A 155 18.75 5.35 12.47
C LYS A 155 19.06 6.83 12.24
N VAL A 156 19.03 7.28 10.99
CA VAL A 156 19.28 8.66 10.59
C VAL A 156 17.97 9.37 10.31
N VAL A 157 17.09 8.72 9.56
CA VAL A 157 15.78 9.24 9.17
C VAL A 157 14.82 9.13 10.36
N PRO A 158 14.15 10.22 10.79
CA PRO A 158 13.33 10.24 12.00
C PRO A 158 12.16 9.25 12.00
N ASN A 159 11.39 9.23 10.91
CA ASN A 159 10.23 8.36 10.70
C ASN A 159 10.07 8.03 9.20
N ASP A 160 9.12 7.18 8.86
CA ASP A 160 8.82 6.72 7.50
C ASP A 160 8.08 7.77 6.63
N GLN A 161 7.65 8.89 7.22
CA GLN A 161 7.10 10.06 6.52
C GLN A 161 8.17 11.13 6.22
N CYS A 162 9.41 10.95 6.67
CA CYS A 162 10.55 11.78 6.26
C CYS A 162 11.07 11.30 4.89
N LEU A 163 10.39 11.75 3.83
CA LEU A 163 10.57 11.30 2.46
C LEU A 163 11.83 11.88 1.79
N PHE A 164 12.29 11.19 0.75
CA PHE A 164 13.23 11.70 -0.25
C PHE A 164 12.59 11.69 -1.64
N SER A 165 12.83 12.72 -2.46
CA SER A 165 12.56 12.66 -3.90
C SER A 165 13.79 12.12 -4.61
N ILE A 166 13.58 11.21 -5.57
CA ILE A 166 14.60 10.50 -6.32
C ILE A 166 14.39 10.72 -7.81
N ARG A 167 15.43 11.21 -8.49
CA ARG A 167 15.48 11.30 -9.96
C ARG A 167 16.72 10.62 -10.50
N ILE A 168 16.52 9.76 -11.50
CA ILE A 168 17.54 9.03 -12.25
C ILE A 168 17.10 8.98 -13.71
N ASP A 169 17.42 10.03 -14.47
CA ASP A 169 16.94 10.18 -15.86
C ASP A 169 17.36 9.03 -16.77
N GLY A 170 18.57 8.48 -16.56
CA GLY A 170 19.08 7.33 -17.32
C GLY A 170 18.30 6.03 -17.11
N LEU A 171 17.44 5.97 -16.08
CA LEU A 171 16.56 4.83 -15.78
C LEU A 171 15.07 5.18 -15.91
N GLY A 172 14.73 6.40 -16.36
CA GLY A 172 13.35 6.86 -16.50
C GLY A 172 12.64 7.15 -15.17
N VAL A 173 13.41 7.41 -14.09
CA VAL A 173 12.87 7.74 -12.76
C VAL A 173 12.90 9.26 -12.61
N HIS A 174 11.76 9.92 -12.51
CA HIS A 174 11.70 11.39 -12.53
C HIS A 174 11.20 12.03 -11.25
N ASP A 175 10.08 11.52 -10.71
CA ASP A 175 9.36 12.13 -9.57
C ASP A 175 9.13 11.11 -8.43
N ALA A 176 9.99 10.10 -8.37
CA ALA A 176 9.83 8.99 -7.45
C ALA A 176 10.08 9.44 -6.00
N VAL A 177 9.30 8.88 -5.09
CA VAL A 177 9.37 9.17 -3.66
C VAL A 177 9.83 7.94 -2.91
N LEU A 178 10.84 8.13 -2.06
CA LEU A 178 11.45 7.07 -1.28
C LEU A 178 11.16 7.28 0.21
N SER A 179 10.54 6.25 0.82
CA SER A 179 10.30 6.15 2.25
C SER A 179 11.26 5.12 2.86
N ILE A 180 11.96 5.52 3.93
CA ILE A 180 12.79 4.60 4.71
C ILE A 180 11.92 3.90 5.74
N VAL A 181 12.03 2.58 5.84
CA VAL A 181 11.27 1.78 6.81
C VAL A 181 12.18 1.11 7.85
N GLY A 182 11.59 0.78 8.99
CA GLY A 182 12.22 -0.01 10.05
C GLY A 182 12.91 0.78 11.17
N GLN A 183 12.44 2.00 11.43
CA GLN A 183 12.86 2.85 12.55
C GLN A 183 12.67 2.14 13.90
N LEU A 184 11.60 1.33 14.01
CA LEU A 184 11.31 0.47 15.16
C LEU A 184 12.21 -0.79 15.24
N GLY A 185 13.07 -1.02 14.25
CA GLY A 185 14.02 -2.13 14.23
C GLY A 185 13.50 -3.43 13.59
N GLU A 186 12.32 -3.39 12.99
CA GLU A 186 11.68 -4.47 12.23
C GLU A 186 11.54 -4.04 10.76
N SER A 187 11.45 -4.98 9.81
CA SER A 187 11.25 -4.69 8.38
C SER A 187 12.18 -3.59 7.85
N LEU A 188 13.49 -3.76 8.05
CA LEU A 188 14.49 -2.78 7.64
C LEU A 188 14.55 -2.71 6.12
N GLY A 189 14.55 -1.50 5.56
CA GLY A 189 14.49 -1.35 4.11
C GLY A 189 14.14 0.04 3.64
N PHE A 190 13.68 0.12 2.39
CA PHE A 190 12.98 1.27 1.85
C PHE A 190 11.88 0.84 0.88
N LEU A 191 10.89 1.72 0.72
CA LEU A 191 9.85 1.66 -0.29
C LEU A 191 10.08 2.80 -1.28
N LEU A 192 9.94 2.54 -2.57
CA LEU A 192 10.06 3.51 -3.65
C LEU A 192 8.76 3.52 -4.46
N PHE A 193 8.11 4.68 -4.47
CA PHE A 193 6.86 4.96 -5.17
C PHE A 193 7.14 5.80 -6.41
N SER A 194 6.29 5.71 -7.43
CA SER A 194 6.47 6.48 -8.66
C SER A 194 6.22 7.97 -8.45
N SER A 195 5.43 8.33 -7.43
CA SER A 195 5.07 9.70 -7.09
C SER A 195 4.77 9.87 -5.60
N ALA A 196 4.59 11.13 -5.17
CA ALA A 196 4.12 11.45 -3.82
C ALA A 196 2.66 11.03 -3.60
N ALA A 197 1.82 11.17 -4.62
CA ALA A 197 0.43 10.74 -4.58
C ALA A 197 0.30 9.23 -4.33
N ASP A 198 1.16 8.41 -4.96
CA ASP A 198 1.19 6.97 -4.70
C ASP A 198 1.61 6.65 -3.25
N PHE A 199 2.46 7.47 -2.62
CA PHE A 199 2.77 7.29 -1.21
C PHE A 199 1.58 7.65 -0.30
N ASP A 200 0.86 8.72 -0.61
CA ASP A 200 -0.33 9.14 0.14
C ASP A 200 -1.46 8.10 0.00
N ASP A 201 -1.68 7.59 -1.21
CA ASP A 201 -2.63 6.50 -1.47
C ASP A 201 -2.25 5.22 -0.71
N PHE A 202 -0.94 4.92 -0.61
CA PHE A 202 -0.45 3.81 0.20
C PHE A 202 -0.79 3.98 1.69
N LEU A 203 -0.61 5.18 2.24
CA LEU A 203 -0.97 5.47 3.64
C LEU A 203 -2.47 5.35 3.87
N ALA A 204 -3.29 5.91 2.98
CA ALA A 204 -4.74 5.81 3.03
C ALA A 204 -5.21 4.34 2.99
N ALA A 205 -4.61 3.55 2.09
CA ALA A 205 -4.89 2.12 1.99
C ALA A 205 -4.50 1.36 3.27
N ALA A 206 -3.35 1.68 3.87
CA ALA A 206 -2.91 1.06 5.11
C ALA A 206 -3.88 1.32 6.28
N GLU A 207 -4.39 2.55 6.40
CA GLU A 207 -5.40 2.89 7.41
C GLU A 207 -6.73 2.17 7.17
N ALA A 208 -7.20 2.14 5.91
CA ALA A 208 -8.42 1.44 5.53
C ALA A 208 -8.34 -0.07 5.86
N ILE A 209 -7.22 -0.70 5.52
CA ILE A 209 -6.95 -2.12 5.84
C ILE A 209 -6.96 -2.36 7.35
N GLN A 210 -6.39 -1.46 8.15
CA GLN A 210 -6.46 -1.56 9.62
C GLN A 210 -7.89 -1.48 10.16
N ARG A 211 -8.78 -0.75 9.47
CA ARG A 211 -10.23 -0.70 9.77
C ARG A 211 -11.01 -1.90 9.22
N GLY A 212 -10.36 -2.80 8.49
CA GLY A 212 -10.98 -3.96 7.86
C GLY A 212 -11.66 -3.67 6.52
N GLU A 213 -11.36 -2.51 5.92
CA GLU A 213 -11.83 -2.11 4.59
C GLU A 213 -10.87 -2.65 3.51
N SER A 214 -11.40 -2.99 2.34
CA SER A 214 -10.57 -3.35 1.18
C SER A 214 -10.25 -2.10 0.38
N MET A 215 -8.97 -1.77 0.25
CA MET A 215 -8.47 -0.69 -0.60
C MET A 215 -7.31 -1.20 -1.46
N ASN A 216 -7.18 -0.66 -2.66
CA ASN A 216 -6.08 -1.03 -3.54
C ASN A 216 -4.79 -0.35 -3.07
N VAL A 217 -3.69 -1.09 -3.00
CA VAL A 217 -2.39 -0.54 -2.64
C VAL A 217 -1.67 -0.15 -3.94
N PRO A 218 -1.11 1.05 -4.05
CA PRO A 218 -0.46 1.48 -5.28
C PRO A 218 0.81 0.67 -5.58
N PRO A 219 1.18 0.51 -6.87
CA PRO A 219 2.40 -0.17 -7.26
C PRO A 219 3.64 0.49 -6.66
N HIS A 220 4.58 -0.32 -6.16
CA HIS A 220 5.81 0.20 -5.57
C HIS A 220 6.94 -0.84 -5.59
N LEU A 221 8.18 -0.37 -5.50
CA LEU A 221 9.36 -1.22 -5.30
C LEU A 221 9.75 -1.24 -3.83
N ALA A 222 10.07 -2.41 -3.30
CA ALA A 222 10.55 -2.56 -1.95
C ALA A 222 11.91 -3.27 -1.92
N LEU A 223 12.87 -2.69 -1.19
CA LEU A 223 14.09 -3.38 -0.77
C LEU A 223 13.97 -3.67 0.73
N ASN A 224 14.02 -4.94 1.10
CA ASN A 224 13.92 -5.40 2.48
C ASN A 224 15.16 -6.19 2.90
N PHE A 225 15.38 -6.25 4.21
CA PHE A 225 16.45 -7.04 4.82
C PHE A 225 15.92 -8.05 5.83
N ASP A 226 16.16 -9.33 5.54
CA ASP A 226 15.76 -10.44 6.41
C ASP A 226 16.93 -11.12 7.09
N ARG A 227 16.58 -11.95 8.09
CA ARG A 227 17.53 -12.84 8.72
C ARG A 227 17.75 -14.04 7.83
N GLY A 228 19.00 -14.46 7.72
CA GLY A 228 19.31 -15.69 6.98
C GLY A 228 18.56 -16.90 7.54
N ALA A 229 18.28 -16.93 8.84
CA ALA A 229 17.50 -18.00 9.45
C ALA A 229 16.03 -18.07 8.98
N ASP A 230 15.51 -16.97 8.42
CA ASP A 230 14.13 -16.84 7.95
C ASP A 230 14.03 -17.08 6.42
N LEU A 231 15.16 -17.18 5.72
CA LEU A 231 15.24 -17.50 4.29
C LEU A 231 15.15 -19.00 4.01
N ASP A 232 14.55 -19.35 2.87
CA ASP A 232 14.57 -20.71 2.34
C ASP A 232 16.00 -21.27 2.18
N ASP A 233 16.17 -22.55 2.48
CA ASP A 233 17.44 -23.25 2.39
C ASP A 233 18.08 -23.19 0.99
N THR A 234 17.26 -23.12 -0.06
CA THR A 234 17.70 -23.02 -1.46
C THR A 234 18.33 -21.67 -1.73
N LEU A 235 17.66 -20.58 -1.35
CA LEU A 235 18.17 -19.22 -1.50
C LEU A 235 19.47 -19.01 -0.73
N ARG A 236 19.57 -19.54 0.50
CA ARG A 236 20.81 -19.47 1.28
C ARG A 236 21.97 -20.20 0.63
N LYS A 237 21.71 -21.36 0.02
CA LYS A 237 22.74 -22.11 -0.71
C LYS A 237 23.16 -21.36 -1.97
N GLU A 238 22.22 -20.78 -2.72
CA GLU A 238 22.51 -19.97 -3.90
C GLU A 238 23.43 -18.79 -3.57
N ILE A 239 23.09 -18.01 -2.53
CA ILE A 239 23.92 -16.90 -2.04
C ILE A 239 25.33 -17.40 -1.68
N ALA A 240 25.44 -18.52 -0.96
CA ALA A 240 26.72 -19.10 -0.57
C ALA A 240 27.53 -19.63 -1.77
N THR A 241 26.86 -20.19 -2.78
CA THR A 241 27.48 -20.70 -4.01
C THR A 241 28.08 -19.57 -4.84
N HIS A 242 27.36 -18.45 -4.98
CA HIS A 242 27.84 -17.30 -5.74
C HIS A 242 28.74 -16.37 -4.91
N GLY A 243 28.76 -16.51 -3.59
CA GLY A 243 29.59 -15.69 -2.71
C GLY A 243 29.14 -14.23 -2.64
N TRP A 244 27.84 -13.97 -2.82
CA TRP A 244 27.30 -12.61 -2.76
C TRP A 244 27.48 -11.99 -1.38
N GLU A 245 27.77 -10.69 -1.35
CA GLU A 245 28.11 -9.98 -0.13
C GLU A 245 26.88 -9.75 0.75
N VAL A 246 26.94 -10.18 2.01
CA VAL A 246 25.90 -9.93 3.01
C VAL A 246 26.52 -9.17 4.18
N ALA A 247 25.93 -8.03 4.56
CA ALA A 247 26.52 -7.15 5.58
C ALA A 247 26.63 -7.82 6.96
N GLU A 248 25.61 -8.59 7.35
CA GLU A 248 25.56 -9.40 8.58
C GLU A 248 24.42 -10.43 8.53
N ALA A 249 24.32 -11.30 9.53
CA ALA A 249 23.35 -12.41 9.55
C ALA A 249 21.86 -12.00 9.48
N LYS A 250 21.55 -10.71 9.70
CA LYS A 250 20.21 -10.11 9.63
C LYS A 250 20.02 -9.11 8.47
N ALA A 251 20.91 -9.17 7.49
CA ALA A 251 21.00 -8.19 6.42
C ALA A 251 20.99 -8.86 5.04
N TYR A 252 20.20 -9.91 4.87
CA TYR A 252 20.02 -10.54 3.57
C TYR A 252 19.03 -9.72 2.75
N PRO A 253 19.46 -9.07 1.67
CA PRO A 253 18.59 -8.22 0.88
C PRO A 253 17.66 -9.07 0.00
N TRP A 254 16.42 -8.63 -0.13
CA TRP A 254 15.53 -9.09 -1.19
C TRP A 254 14.72 -7.91 -1.73
N VAL A 255 14.39 -7.99 -3.02
CA VAL A 255 13.68 -6.94 -3.74
C VAL A 255 12.39 -7.55 -4.28
N VAL A 256 11.30 -6.81 -4.13
CA VAL A 256 10.01 -7.15 -4.72
C VAL A 256 9.41 -5.92 -5.35
N ALA A 257 8.77 -6.12 -6.50
CA ALA A 257 7.89 -5.13 -7.09
C ALA A 257 6.45 -5.54 -6.81
N ILE A 258 5.66 -4.63 -6.24
CA ILE A 258 4.23 -4.80 -6.06
C ILE A 258 3.55 -4.18 -7.28
N ASP A 259 2.69 -4.95 -7.94
CA ASP A 259 1.94 -4.50 -9.11
C ASP A 259 0.57 -3.89 -8.74
N GLU A 260 -0.20 -3.46 -9.75
CA GLU A 260 -1.54 -2.87 -9.60
C GLU A 260 -2.57 -3.81 -8.96
N ASN A 261 -2.30 -5.12 -8.95
CA ASN A 261 -3.14 -6.14 -8.36
C ASN A 261 -2.67 -6.52 -6.94
N VAL A 262 -1.72 -5.76 -6.37
CA VAL A 262 -1.11 -6.00 -5.06
C VAL A 262 -0.37 -7.35 -5.02
N LEU A 263 0.06 -7.86 -6.17
CA LEU A 263 0.83 -9.08 -6.28
C LEU A 263 2.32 -8.76 -6.32
N GLY A 264 3.06 -9.43 -5.43
CA GLY A 264 4.51 -9.38 -5.44
C GLY A 264 5.07 -10.15 -6.63
N ARG A 265 5.90 -9.48 -7.42
CA ARG A 265 6.66 -10.08 -8.53
C ARG A 265 8.17 -9.80 -8.36
N PRO A 266 9.02 -10.63 -8.97
CA PRO A 266 10.43 -10.28 -9.14
C PRO A 266 10.58 -8.94 -9.88
N PRO A 267 11.61 -8.14 -9.52
CA PRO A 267 11.89 -6.89 -10.24
C PRO A 267 12.36 -7.18 -11.68
N THR A 268 12.12 -6.24 -12.57
CA THR A 268 12.73 -6.20 -13.90
C THR A 268 14.20 -5.75 -13.81
N PRO A 269 15.02 -5.93 -14.87
CA PRO A 269 16.40 -5.45 -14.88
C PRO A 269 16.54 -3.94 -14.60
N THR A 270 15.64 -3.11 -15.15
CA THR A 270 15.65 -1.66 -14.93
C THR A 270 15.28 -1.30 -13.49
N GLU A 271 14.31 -1.99 -12.90
CA GLU A 271 13.92 -1.79 -11.49
C GLU A 271 15.04 -2.24 -10.54
N LEU A 272 15.73 -3.35 -10.85
CA LEU A 272 16.88 -3.80 -10.07
C LEU A 272 18.02 -2.78 -10.12
N ALA A 273 18.33 -2.24 -11.30
CA ALA A 273 19.32 -1.18 -11.47
C ALA A 273 18.94 0.10 -10.71
N THR A 274 17.65 0.43 -10.66
CA THR A 274 17.13 1.56 -9.87
C THR A 274 17.39 1.34 -8.38
N VAL A 275 17.04 0.17 -7.85
CA VAL A 275 17.30 -0.18 -6.44
C VAL A 275 18.79 -0.18 -6.12
N GLU A 276 19.62 -0.72 -7.02
CA GLU A 276 21.09 -0.69 -6.87
C GLU A 276 21.62 0.75 -6.82
N ALA A 277 21.24 1.60 -7.77
CA ALA A 277 21.67 2.99 -7.85
C ALA A 277 21.28 3.79 -6.60
N VAL A 278 20.04 3.62 -6.12
CA VAL A 278 19.56 4.21 -4.87
C VAL A 278 20.37 3.71 -3.67
N ALA A 279 20.59 2.40 -3.56
CA ALA A 279 21.36 1.80 -2.46
C ALA A 279 22.84 2.24 -2.45
N LEU A 280 23.40 2.63 -3.60
CA LEU A 280 24.74 3.22 -3.70
C LEU A 280 24.76 4.71 -3.35
N ALA A 281 23.75 5.47 -3.77
CA ALA A 281 23.70 6.93 -3.61
C ALA A 281 23.32 7.35 -2.19
N LEU A 282 22.30 6.71 -1.62
CA LEU A 282 21.71 7.13 -0.34
C LEU A 282 22.73 7.16 0.82
N PRO A 283 23.66 6.19 0.97
CA PRO A 283 24.72 6.26 1.97
C PRO A 283 25.61 7.51 1.92
N GLU A 284 25.77 8.11 0.74
CA GLU A 284 26.55 9.33 0.57
C GLU A 284 25.80 10.54 1.14
N VAL A 285 24.51 10.66 0.80
CA VAL A 285 23.63 11.74 1.26
C VAL A 285 23.40 11.66 2.77
N LEU A 286 23.24 10.44 3.31
CA LEU A 286 23.04 10.20 4.75
C LEU A 286 24.22 10.62 5.64
N ARG A 287 25.37 11.00 5.07
CA ARG A 287 26.46 11.59 5.86
C ARG A 287 26.10 12.98 6.38
N GLU A 288 25.21 13.70 5.70
CA GLU A 288 24.78 15.06 6.03
C GLU A 288 23.62 15.07 7.06
N LYS A 289 23.73 14.25 8.10
CA LYS A 289 22.64 13.98 9.06
C LYS A 289 22.00 15.23 9.65
N ALA A 290 22.82 16.24 9.98
CA ALA A 290 22.34 17.49 10.57
C ALA A 290 21.54 18.33 9.57
N ALA A 291 22.02 18.42 8.32
CA ALA A 291 21.34 19.15 7.26
C ALA A 291 20.02 18.45 6.89
N LEU A 292 20.04 17.12 6.74
CA LEU A 292 18.84 16.33 6.47
C LEU A 292 17.78 16.51 7.56
N ARG A 293 18.18 16.42 8.84
CA ARG A 293 17.27 16.68 9.96
C ARG A 293 16.68 18.09 9.89
N SER A 294 17.54 19.10 9.69
CA SER A 294 17.08 20.47 9.57
C SER A 294 16.10 20.65 8.41
N ALA A 295 16.31 19.97 7.27
CA ALA A 295 15.42 20.07 6.11
C ALA A 295 14.02 19.52 6.41
N TRP A 296 13.91 18.36 7.07
CA TRP A 296 12.61 17.81 7.48
C TRP A 296 11.92 18.62 8.59
N GLU A 297 12.69 19.38 9.39
CA GLU A 297 12.18 20.29 10.42
C GLU A 297 11.84 21.69 9.87
N GLY A 298 11.75 21.86 8.54
CA GLY A 298 11.37 23.12 7.87
C GLY A 298 12.53 24.07 7.57
N GLY A 299 13.77 23.59 7.65
CA GLY A 299 14.98 24.31 7.25
C GLY A 299 15.25 24.26 5.74
N GLU A 300 16.51 24.55 5.36
CA GLU A 300 16.92 24.54 3.95
C GLU A 300 16.86 23.12 3.35
N ARG A 301 16.33 23.01 2.12
CA ARG A 301 16.26 21.75 1.39
C ARG A 301 17.66 21.21 1.13
N VAL A 302 17.83 19.90 1.30
CA VAL A 302 19.06 19.21 0.90
C VAL A 302 18.83 18.60 -0.47
N GLU A 303 19.62 19.03 -1.45
CA GLU A 303 19.63 18.45 -2.79
C GLU A 303 21.04 18.01 -3.16
N ARG A 304 21.22 16.74 -3.52
CA ARG A 304 22.51 16.17 -3.87
C ARG A 304 22.38 15.30 -5.09
N THR A 305 23.24 15.54 -6.07
CA THR A 305 23.45 14.64 -7.20
C THR A 305 24.68 13.79 -6.92
N VAL A 306 24.49 12.47 -6.92
CA VAL A 306 25.54 11.48 -6.68
C VAL A 306 25.70 10.65 -7.94
N VAL A 307 26.91 10.63 -8.50
CA VAL A 307 27.26 9.71 -9.58
C VAL A 307 27.57 8.35 -8.97
N VAL A 308 26.86 7.32 -9.39
CA VAL A 308 27.04 5.94 -8.94
C VAL A 308 27.38 5.02 -10.10
N ALA A 309 28.34 4.11 -9.89
CA ALA A 309 28.66 3.05 -10.83
C ALA A 309 27.87 1.79 -10.47
N ALA A 310 26.75 1.59 -11.15
CA ALA A 310 25.90 0.40 -11.01
C ALA A 310 26.31 -0.68 -12.02
N HIS A 311 25.76 -1.88 -11.90
CA HIS A 311 26.09 -3.00 -12.79
C HIS A 311 25.86 -2.69 -14.28
N THR A 312 24.75 -2.01 -14.58
CA THR A 312 24.32 -1.72 -15.96
C THR A 312 24.92 -0.43 -16.53
N GLY A 313 25.63 0.36 -15.72
CA GLY A 313 26.25 1.61 -16.13
C GLY A 313 26.40 2.62 -15.01
N ASP A 314 26.92 3.78 -15.36
CA ASP A 314 27.02 4.93 -14.46
C ASP A 314 25.73 5.75 -14.53
N PHE A 315 25.20 6.13 -13.36
CA PHE A 315 23.98 6.92 -13.25
C PHE A 315 24.19 8.14 -12.35
N GLU A 316 23.58 9.26 -12.74
CA GLU A 316 23.41 10.43 -11.88
C GLU A 316 22.12 10.27 -11.08
N VAL A 317 22.25 10.12 -9.76
CA VAL A 317 21.13 9.99 -8.83
C VAL A 317 20.97 11.31 -8.08
N MET A 318 19.92 12.05 -8.40
CA MET A 318 19.54 13.23 -7.64
C MET A 318 18.64 12.82 -6.48
N VAL A 319 19.04 13.18 -5.27
CA VAL A 319 18.32 12.93 -4.03
C VAL A 319 18.00 14.26 -3.38
N ARG A 320 16.71 14.50 -3.12
CA ARG A 320 16.21 15.70 -2.44
C ARG A 320 15.49 15.35 -1.14
N ALA A 321 15.71 16.12 -0.09
CA ALA A 321 14.99 16.05 1.17
C ALA A 321 14.56 17.46 1.64
N PRO A 322 13.30 17.66 2.10
CA PRO A 322 12.20 16.70 2.06
C PRO A 322 11.81 16.29 0.63
N GLY A 323 11.34 15.04 0.48
CA GLY A 323 10.75 14.51 -0.74
C GLY A 323 9.24 14.70 -0.79
N GLY A 324 8.65 14.50 -1.96
CA GLY A 324 7.22 14.67 -2.20
C GLY A 324 6.77 16.11 -2.46
N ASP A 325 7.71 17.05 -2.44
CA ASP A 325 7.50 18.47 -2.75
C ASP A 325 7.67 18.78 -4.26
N ASP A 326 7.36 17.85 -5.17
CA ASP A 326 7.43 18.11 -6.64
C ASP A 326 6.21 18.87 -7.19
N VAL A 327 5.39 19.45 -6.32
CA VAL A 327 4.77 20.71 -6.71
C VAL A 327 5.83 21.77 -6.46
N ASP A 328 6.27 22.43 -7.53
CA ASP A 328 7.00 23.71 -7.47
C ASP A 328 6.06 24.71 -6.77
N LEU A 329 5.90 24.50 -5.47
CA LEU A 329 4.97 25.24 -4.64
C LEU A 329 5.58 26.62 -4.55
N PRO A 330 4.88 27.64 -5.05
CA PRO A 330 5.42 28.98 -5.04
C PRO A 330 5.81 29.35 -3.62
N ASP A 331 6.93 30.06 -3.48
CA ASP A 331 7.40 30.57 -2.19
C ASP A 331 6.29 31.32 -1.43
N ASP A 332 5.40 31.94 -2.20
CA ASP A 332 4.16 32.56 -1.75
C ASP A 332 2.93 31.65 -1.99
N LEU A 333 2.68 30.76 -1.03
CA LEU A 333 1.53 29.86 -1.04
C LEU A 333 0.19 30.62 -1.06
N LEU A 334 0.10 31.78 -0.40
CA LEU A 334 -1.14 32.55 -0.36
C LEU A 334 -1.45 33.15 -1.73
N ALA A 335 -0.45 33.71 -2.42
CA ALA A 335 -0.64 34.24 -3.76
C ALA A 335 -1.16 33.17 -4.74
N ALA A 336 -0.63 31.95 -4.66
CA ALA A 336 -1.06 30.85 -5.52
C ALA A 336 -2.46 30.34 -5.21
N LEU A 337 -2.82 30.29 -3.94
CA LEU A 337 -4.18 29.98 -3.52
C LEU A 337 -5.16 31.07 -4.02
N VAL A 338 -4.80 32.35 -3.94
CA VAL A 338 -5.59 33.47 -4.52
C VAL A 338 -5.73 33.34 -6.05
N GLU A 339 -4.68 32.92 -6.75
CA GLU A 339 -4.74 32.68 -8.21
C GLU A 339 -5.68 31.52 -8.59
N LEU A 340 -5.80 30.52 -7.71
CA LEU A 340 -6.75 29.42 -7.90
C LEU A 340 -8.19 29.88 -7.65
N ASP A 341 -8.42 30.71 -6.64
CA ASP A 341 -9.74 31.27 -6.30
C ASP A 341 -10.29 32.21 -7.41
N GLY A 342 -9.42 32.73 -8.28
CA GLY A 342 -9.71 33.80 -9.22
C GLY A 342 -10.25 33.41 -10.61
N ARG A 343 -10.86 32.24 -10.81
CA ARG A 343 -11.38 31.81 -12.14
C ARG A 343 -12.91 31.74 -12.16
N ASP A 344 -13.52 31.97 -13.34
CA ASP A 344 -14.97 31.79 -13.60
C ASP A 344 -15.44 30.31 -13.51
N ALA A 345 -14.72 29.45 -12.78
CA ALA A 345 -14.92 28.01 -12.69
C ALA A 345 -14.58 27.51 -11.27
N PRO A 346 -15.18 26.39 -10.83
CA PRO A 346 -14.88 25.80 -9.53
C PRO A 346 -13.41 25.57 -9.29
N ILE A 347 -12.96 25.79 -8.06
CA ILE A 347 -11.59 25.56 -7.65
C ILE A 347 -11.24 24.09 -7.88
N ASP A 348 -10.17 23.85 -8.64
CA ASP A 348 -9.69 22.51 -8.95
C ASP A 348 -9.13 21.85 -7.67
N PRO A 349 -9.79 20.81 -7.12
CA PRO A 349 -9.33 20.17 -5.89
C PRO A 349 -7.94 19.56 -6.01
N ASP A 350 -7.57 19.08 -7.21
CA ASP A 350 -6.28 18.43 -7.44
C ASP A 350 -5.14 19.45 -7.51
N ALA A 351 -5.43 20.69 -7.93
CA ALA A 351 -4.49 21.81 -7.89
C ALA A 351 -4.42 22.47 -6.48
N ARG A 352 -5.53 22.48 -5.75
CA ARG A 352 -5.66 23.11 -4.43
C ARG A 352 -5.01 22.30 -3.31
N ARG A 353 -5.28 20.99 -3.24
CA ARG A 353 -4.84 20.11 -2.13
C ARG A 353 -3.33 20.14 -1.89
N PRO A 354 -2.44 20.14 -2.90
CA PRO A 354 -1.00 20.20 -2.65
C PRO A 354 -0.55 21.51 -1.98
N LEU A 355 -1.18 22.64 -2.33
CA LEU A 355 -0.89 23.95 -1.71
C LEU A 355 -1.35 23.98 -0.25
N GLU A 356 -2.54 23.46 0.03
CA GLU A 356 -3.09 23.35 1.39
C GLU A 356 -2.27 22.37 2.25
N ALA A 357 -1.85 21.23 1.70
CA ALA A 357 -0.98 20.29 2.40
C ALA A 357 0.37 20.92 2.76
N ALA A 358 0.96 21.70 1.85
CA ALA A 358 2.18 22.46 2.13
C ALA A 358 1.99 23.52 3.20
N LEU A 359 0.82 24.17 3.21
CA LEU A 359 0.43 25.14 4.23
C LEU A 359 0.32 24.48 5.61
N VAL A 360 -0.31 23.31 5.70
CA VAL A 360 -0.42 22.51 6.93
C VAL A 360 0.95 22.11 7.43
N ARG A 361 1.85 21.65 6.55
CA ARG A 361 3.25 21.32 6.95
C ARG A 361 3.94 22.52 7.59
N LYS A 362 3.78 23.72 7.05
CA LYS A 362 4.36 24.95 7.63
C LYS A 362 3.68 25.35 8.95
N PHE A 363 2.37 25.11 9.08
CA PHE A 363 1.64 25.35 10.32
C PHE A 363 2.05 24.40 11.43
N VAL A 364 2.14 23.10 11.17
CA VAL A 364 2.57 22.08 12.15
C VAL A 364 4.00 22.35 12.64
N ALA A 365 4.87 22.87 11.78
CA ALA A 365 6.22 23.28 12.16
C ALA A 365 6.29 24.64 12.89
N SER A 366 5.16 25.32 13.11
CA SER A 366 5.10 26.65 13.71
C SER A 366 4.99 26.62 15.24
N PRO A 367 5.46 27.68 15.94
CA PRO A 367 5.25 27.82 17.39
C PRO A 367 3.77 27.78 17.81
N GLU A 368 2.85 28.18 16.93
CA GLU A 368 1.41 28.15 17.18
C GLU A 368 0.85 26.74 17.31
N ALA A 369 1.46 25.75 16.64
CA ALA A 369 1.04 24.37 16.70
C ALA A 369 1.69 23.57 17.85
N GLU A 370 2.69 24.12 18.54
CA GLU A 370 3.48 23.41 19.57
C GLU A 370 2.63 22.88 20.74
N ALA A 371 1.54 23.58 21.08
CA ALA A 371 0.65 23.21 22.17
C ALA A 371 -0.54 22.32 21.75
N LEU A 372 -0.67 22.00 20.46
CA LEU A 372 -1.79 21.22 19.93
C LEU A 372 -1.48 19.72 19.99
N GLU A 373 -2.48 18.91 20.30
CA GLU A 373 -2.36 17.45 20.26
C GLU A 373 -2.43 16.89 18.82
N ASP A 374 -3.14 17.59 17.92
CA ASP A 374 -3.33 17.22 16.52
C ASP A 374 -3.65 18.48 15.67
N ALA A 375 -3.51 18.39 14.35
CA ALA A 375 -3.70 19.49 13.38
C ALA A 375 -4.67 19.12 12.24
N ARG A 376 -5.79 18.45 12.56
CA ARG A 376 -6.79 18.00 11.56
C ARG A 376 -7.97 18.96 11.36
N SER A 377 -8.27 19.82 12.31
CA SER A 377 -9.40 20.76 12.22
C SER A 377 -9.16 21.83 11.16
N CYS A 378 -7.90 22.23 10.93
CA CYS A 378 -7.53 23.16 9.87
C CYS A 378 -7.68 22.53 8.46
N GLU A 379 -7.34 21.25 8.29
CA GLU A 379 -7.59 20.49 7.07
C GLU A 379 -9.09 20.43 6.76
N LEU A 380 -9.89 20.04 7.75
CA LEU A 380 -11.36 20.01 7.63
C LEU A 380 -11.93 21.40 7.28
N LEU A 381 -11.41 22.47 7.88
CA LEU A 381 -11.82 23.84 7.56
C LEU A 381 -11.56 24.17 6.08
N MET A 382 -10.39 23.82 5.56
CA MET A 382 -10.03 24.07 4.16
C MET A 382 -10.91 23.24 3.22
N ASP A 383 -11.18 21.97 3.52
CA ASP A 383 -12.11 21.15 2.75
C ASP A 383 -13.50 21.78 2.67
N LEU A 384 -14.06 22.22 3.81
CA LEU A 384 -15.37 22.87 3.85
C LEU A 384 -15.41 24.22 3.12
N ALA A 385 -14.31 24.97 3.12
CA ALA A 385 -14.20 26.21 2.36
C ALA A 385 -14.31 25.96 0.85
N GLY A 386 -13.56 24.97 0.34
CA GLY A 386 -13.62 24.58 -1.06
C GLY A 386 -14.98 24.01 -1.45
N ASP A 387 -15.54 23.10 -0.64
CA ASP A 387 -16.77 22.39 -0.97
C ASP A 387 -18.04 23.26 -0.96
N TYR A 388 -18.10 24.27 -0.07
CA TYR A 388 -19.32 25.07 0.15
C TYR A 388 -19.23 26.48 -0.43
N PHE A 389 -18.03 27.05 -0.48
CA PHE A 389 -17.82 28.44 -0.88
C PHE A 389 -16.96 28.56 -2.13
N ASP A 390 -16.37 27.45 -2.61
CA ASP A 390 -15.53 27.45 -3.81
C ASP A 390 -14.31 28.37 -3.67
N VAL A 391 -13.82 28.50 -2.43
CA VAL A 391 -12.67 29.34 -2.07
C VAL A 391 -11.66 28.55 -1.25
N SER A 392 -10.40 28.94 -1.37
CA SER A 392 -9.35 28.54 -0.46
C SER A 392 -9.34 29.37 0.83
N ILE A 393 -8.51 28.95 1.77
CA ILE A 393 -8.26 29.74 2.99
C ILE A 393 -7.66 31.13 2.72
N ALA A 394 -7.07 31.36 1.54
CA ALA A 394 -6.43 32.61 1.19
C ALA A 394 -7.43 33.72 0.87
N THR A 395 -8.65 33.39 0.44
CA THR A 395 -9.74 34.34 0.16
C THR A 395 -10.98 34.15 1.03
N LEU A 396 -11.01 33.13 1.89
CA LEU A 396 -12.11 32.88 2.82
C LEU A 396 -12.34 34.09 3.75
N GLU A 397 -13.54 34.65 3.73
CA GLU A 397 -13.91 35.81 4.53
C GLU A 397 -14.41 35.42 5.94
N ALA A 398 -14.40 36.40 6.86
CA ALA A 398 -14.84 36.17 8.24
C ALA A 398 -16.33 35.79 8.37
N GLU A 399 -17.16 36.17 7.39
CA GLU A 399 -18.57 35.76 7.35
C GLU A 399 -18.71 34.29 6.98
N ASP A 400 -17.98 33.84 5.95
CA ASP A 400 -17.96 32.45 5.49
C ASP A 400 -17.35 31.53 6.56
N LEU A 401 -16.25 31.93 7.21
CA LEU A 401 -15.68 31.20 8.35
C LEU A 401 -16.70 31.00 9.47
N ARG A 402 -17.50 32.04 9.77
CA ARG A 402 -18.53 31.95 10.81
C ARG A 402 -19.59 30.92 10.43
N GLU A 403 -20.02 30.91 9.18
CA GLU A 403 -20.99 29.96 8.66
C GLU A 403 -20.42 28.53 8.66
N ILE A 404 -19.16 28.35 8.22
CA ILE A 404 -18.48 27.05 8.25
C ILE A 404 -18.44 26.50 9.67
N VAL A 405 -17.93 27.27 10.63
CA VAL A 405 -17.68 26.78 11.99
C VAL A 405 -18.99 26.56 12.75
N PHE A 406 -19.97 27.46 12.67
CA PHE A 406 -21.13 27.43 13.56
C PHE A 406 -22.40 26.84 12.96
N ASP A 407 -22.44 26.66 11.64
CA ASP A 407 -23.61 26.17 10.92
C ASP A 407 -23.30 24.93 10.06
N ILE A 408 -22.31 24.98 9.17
CA ILE A 408 -22.00 23.86 8.26
C ILE A 408 -21.37 22.69 9.00
N LEU A 409 -20.26 22.90 9.72
CA LEU A 409 -19.56 21.83 10.45
C LEU A 409 -20.52 21.08 11.40
N PRO A 410 -21.34 21.77 12.21
CA PRO A 410 -22.35 21.09 13.04
C PRO A 410 -23.45 20.38 12.24
N ALA A 411 -23.77 20.80 11.02
CA ALA A 411 -24.80 20.17 10.20
C ALA A 411 -24.31 18.93 9.44
N VAL A 412 -23.04 18.90 9.03
CA VAL A 412 -22.54 17.93 8.05
C VAL A 412 -21.48 16.96 8.59
N VAL A 413 -20.76 17.31 9.64
CA VAL A 413 -19.67 16.48 10.20
C VAL A 413 -20.11 15.83 11.52
N ASP A 414 -19.90 14.52 11.70
CA ASP A 414 -20.22 13.81 12.96
C ASP A 414 -19.10 14.00 14.00
N VAL A 415 -19.11 15.16 14.65
CA VAL A 415 -18.16 15.55 15.70
C VAL A 415 -18.88 15.58 17.06
N ASP A 416 -18.21 15.07 18.10
CA ASP A 416 -18.71 15.17 19.48
C ASP A 416 -18.55 16.60 20.02
N ALA A 417 -19.55 17.10 20.73
CA ALA A 417 -19.55 18.46 21.27
C ALA A 417 -18.35 18.72 22.21
N THR A 418 -17.83 17.69 22.88
CA THR A 418 -16.64 17.79 23.73
C THR A 418 -15.37 18.18 22.99
N LEU A 419 -15.32 18.02 21.66
CA LEU A 419 -14.18 18.42 20.83
C LEU A 419 -14.22 19.89 20.40
N ALA A 420 -15.29 20.63 20.72
CA ALA A 420 -15.46 22.03 20.33
C ALA A 420 -14.29 22.92 20.78
N ALA A 421 -13.75 22.69 21.98
CA ALA A 421 -12.62 23.44 22.51
C ALA A 421 -11.37 23.24 21.64
N GLY A 422 -11.00 21.97 21.36
CA GLY A 422 -9.84 21.65 20.54
C GLY A 422 -9.94 22.20 19.12
N ILE A 423 -11.12 22.10 18.49
CA ILE A 423 -11.36 22.65 17.15
C ILE A 423 -11.16 24.16 17.12
N VAL A 424 -11.74 24.89 18.08
CA VAL A 424 -11.61 26.35 18.14
C VAL A 424 -10.18 26.77 18.44
N GLU A 425 -9.48 26.06 19.32
CA GLU A 425 -8.08 26.33 19.66
C GLU A 425 -7.15 26.11 18.47
N GLU A 426 -7.32 25.00 17.74
CA GLU A 426 -6.56 24.70 16.53
C GLU A 426 -6.81 25.74 15.43
N ILE A 427 -8.08 26.05 15.11
CA ILE A 427 -8.40 27.05 14.07
C ILE A 427 -7.83 28.43 14.48
N ARG A 428 -7.81 28.76 15.78
CA ARG A 428 -7.21 30.00 16.28
C ARG A 428 -5.70 30.01 16.12
N ALA A 429 -5.03 28.91 16.44
CA ALA A 429 -3.59 28.76 16.21
C ALA A 429 -3.27 28.88 14.71
N PHE A 430 -4.08 28.25 13.86
CA PHE A 430 -3.92 28.29 12.42
C PHE A 430 -4.02 29.70 11.85
N TYR A 431 -5.09 30.45 12.15
CA TYR A 431 -5.22 31.84 11.69
C TYR A 431 -4.16 32.78 12.29
N SER A 432 -3.70 32.52 13.52
CA SER A 432 -2.59 33.27 14.12
C SER A 432 -1.30 33.06 13.33
N PHE A 433 -1.03 31.82 12.92
CA PHE A 433 0.08 31.47 12.04
C PHE A 433 -0.06 32.13 10.65
N LEU A 434 -1.23 32.06 10.01
CA LEU A 434 -1.48 32.67 8.70
C LEU A 434 -1.25 34.18 8.72
N GLY A 435 -1.77 34.88 9.73
CA GLY A 435 -1.56 36.31 9.90
C GLY A 435 -0.10 36.67 10.16
N ARG A 436 0.56 35.98 11.10
CA ARG A 436 1.95 36.32 11.49
C ARG A 436 2.98 35.95 10.43
N LYS A 437 2.90 34.73 9.89
CA LYS A 437 3.95 34.15 9.05
C LYS A 437 3.75 34.45 7.57
N LEU A 438 2.51 34.49 7.11
CA LEU A 438 2.17 34.64 5.70
C LEU A 438 1.49 35.98 5.40
N GLY A 439 1.14 36.77 6.42
CA GLY A 439 0.60 38.12 6.21
C GLY A 439 -0.83 38.14 5.68
N LEU A 440 -1.63 37.10 5.96
CA LEU A 440 -3.02 37.01 5.50
C LEU A 440 -3.85 38.20 6.02
N GLU A 441 -4.38 39.02 5.11
CA GLU A 441 -4.99 40.32 5.43
C GLU A 441 -6.23 40.19 6.32
N GLN A 442 -7.06 39.19 6.07
CA GLN A 442 -8.30 38.93 6.80
C GLN A 442 -8.13 38.11 8.08
N ALA A 443 -6.91 37.68 8.42
CA ALA A 443 -6.65 36.82 9.59
C ALA A 443 -7.20 37.44 10.89
N ASP A 444 -7.03 38.74 11.10
CA ASP A 444 -7.56 39.44 12.28
C ASP A 444 -9.09 39.44 12.33
N ALA A 445 -9.76 39.48 11.18
CA ALA A 445 -11.21 39.40 11.11
C ALA A 445 -11.70 37.99 11.44
N CYS A 446 -11.04 36.97 10.89
CA CYS A 446 -11.29 35.56 11.19
C CYS A 446 -11.02 35.22 12.65
N LEU A 447 -9.93 35.71 13.24
CA LEU A 447 -9.62 35.53 14.67
C LEU A 447 -10.69 36.10 15.59
N ARG A 448 -11.37 37.19 15.19
CA ARG A 448 -12.50 37.73 15.95
C ARG A 448 -13.73 36.81 15.94
N VAL A 449 -13.91 36.00 14.89
CA VAL A 449 -15.03 35.04 14.78
C VAL A 449 -14.85 33.87 15.75
N ILE A 450 -13.61 33.40 15.88
CA ILE A 450 -13.20 32.27 16.73
C ILE A 450 -12.67 32.72 18.10
N GLY A 451 -12.91 33.98 18.48
CA GLY A 451 -12.59 34.55 19.77
C GLY A 451 -13.77 34.48 20.75
N GLY A 452 -13.53 34.90 22.00
CA GLY A 452 -14.59 35.07 23.00
C GLY A 452 -15.33 33.77 23.34
N ASP A 453 -16.64 33.74 23.10
CA ASP A 453 -17.57 32.64 23.42
C ASP A 453 -17.66 31.57 22.32
N ALA A 454 -16.74 31.58 21.34
CA ALA A 454 -16.74 30.65 20.21
C ALA A 454 -16.81 29.16 20.63
N VAL A 455 -16.11 28.76 21.70
CA VAL A 455 -16.15 27.38 22.20
C VAL A 455 -17.57 27.00 22.65
N GLU A 456 -18.18 27.83 23.51
CA GLU A 456 -19.54 27.59 24.02
C GLU A 456 -20.57 27.61 22.89
N ARG A 457 -20.37 28.46 21.88
CA ARG A 457 -21.25 28.55 20.72
C ARG A 457 -21.15 27.31 19.84
N LEU A 458 -19.94 26.82 19.56
CA LEU A 458 -19.71 25.62 18.77
C LEU A 458 -20.23 24.38 19.51
N GLU A 459 -19.94 24.24 20.80
CA GLU A 459 -20.44 23.14 21.63
C GLU A 459 -21.98 23.07 21.61
N ARG A 460 -22.65 24.23 21.73
CA ARG A 460 -24.11 24.32 21.64
C ARG A 460 -24.62 23.92 20.25
N ALA A 461 -23.95 24.34 19.19
CA ALA A 461 -24.33 24.00 17.82
C ALA A 461 -24.14 22.50 17.52
N LEU A 462 -23.04 21.89 17.98
CA LEU A 462 -22.78 20.45 17.86
C LEU A 462 -23.78 19.60 18.68
N SER A 463 -24.29 20.16 19.78
CA SER A 463 -25.31 19.53 20.62
C SER A 463 -26.74 19.67 20.09
N ASP A 464 -26.97 20.56 19.12
CA ASP A 464 -28.30 20.87 18.62
C ASP A 464 -28.72 19.94 17.47
N ALA A 465 -29.54 18.94 17.80
CA ALA A 465 -30.04 17.96 16.84
C ALA A 465 -30.94 18.55 15.74
N THR A 466 -31.43 19.78 15.89
CA THR A 466 -32.26 20.44 14.87
C THR A 466 -31.45 21.03 13.71
N LYS A 467 -30.14 21.16 13.88
CA LYS A 467 -29.22 21.65 12.85
C LYS A 467 -28.64 20.53 11.96
N PHE A 468 -28.95 19.27 12.22
CA PHE A 468 -28.36 18.16 11.49
C PHE A 468 -29.01 17.95 10.12
N SER A 469 -28.19 17.72 9.10
CA SER A 469 -28.68 17.28 7.79
C SER A 469 -29.43 15.94 7.90
N ASP A 470 -30.30 15.65 6.92
CA ASP A 470 -31.01 14.37 6.83
C ASP A 470 -30.06 13.16 6.75
N ALA A 471 -28.83 13.36 6.25
CA ALA A 471 -27.78 12.35 6.21
C ALA A 471 -27.20 12.08 7.61
N LYS A 472 -26.85 13.13 8.36
CA LYS A 472 -26.34 13.04 9.75
C LYS A 472 -27.38 12.48 10.72
N THR A 473 -28.66 12.84 10.53
CA THR A 473 -29.78 12.31 11.32
C THR A 473 -29.95 10.80 11.10
N ARG A 474 -29.83 10.31 9.85
CA ARG A 474 -29.87 8.89 9.52
C ARG A 474 -28.67 8.11 10.09
N LEU A 475 -27.46 8.70 10.06
CA LEU A 475 -26.25 8.07 10.59
C LEU A 475 -26.26 7.94 12.13
N ARG A 476 -26.82 8.91 12.85
CA ARG A 476 -26.99 8.80 14.31
C ARG A 476 -28.13 7.88 14.73
N GLN A 477 -29.23 7.84 13.97
CA GLN A 477 -30.32 6.86 14.21
C GLN A 477 -29.86 5.41 13.98
N SER A 478 -28.98 5.16 13.01
CA SER A 478 -28.43 3.82 12.75
C SER A 478 -27.47 3.37 13.85
N ARG A 479 -26.69 4.27 14.46
CA ARG A 479 -25.83 3.97 15.62
C ARG A 479 -26.62 3.65 16.89
N GLY A 480 -27.74 4.34 17.15
CA GLY A 480 -28.59 4.09 18.32
C GLY A 480 -29.33 2.74 18.30
N ALA A 481 -29.73 2.25 17.12
CA ALA A 481 -30.48 1.00 16.98
C ALA A 481 -29.59 -0.21 16.56
N GLY A 482 -28.52 0.02 15.80
CA GLY A 482 -27.65 -1.03 15.26
C GLY A 482 -26.63 -1.58 16.26
N PHE A 483 -26.11 -0.73 17.16
CA PHE A 483 -25.05 -1.12 18.09
C PHE A 483 -25.54 -2.11 19.17
N ALA A 484 -26.76 -1.93 19.68
CA ALA A 484 -27.33 -2.85 20.68
C ALA A 484 -27.71 -4.23 20.11
N ARG A 485 -27.95 -4.33 18.80
CA ARG A 485 -28.28 -5.59 18.12
C ARG A 485 -27.02 -6.34 17.66
N ALA A 486 -26.04 -5.61 17.09
CA ALA A 486 -24.76 -6.17 16.67
C ALA A 486 -23.92 -6.73 17.84
N VAL A 487 -23.99 -6.13 19.03
CA VAL A 487 -23.30 -6.66 20.23
C VAL A 487 -23.95 -7.96 20.74
N LYS A 488 -25.25 -8.19 20.50
CA LYS A 488 -25.92 -9.44 20.88
C LYS A 488 -25.75 -10.56 19.86
N GLU A 489 -25.68 -10.23 18.58
CA GLU A 489 -25.57 -11.21 17.48
C GLU A 489 -24.09 -11.54 17.14
N GLY A 490 -23.15 -10.59 17.31
CA GLY A 490 -21.73 -10.77 17.00
C GLY A 490 -20.90 -11.56 18.03
N LEU A 491 -21.44 -11.89 19.21
CA LEU A 491 -20.76 -12.73 20.21
C LEU A 491 -20.97 -14.25 20.00
N ALA A 492 -21.81 -14.65 19.02
CA ALA A 492 -22.10 -16.06 18.76
C ALA A 492 -21.42 -16.64 17.50
N GLU A 493 -21.06 -15.81 16.51
CA GLU A 493 -20.58 -16.28 15.20
C GLU A 493 -19.42 -15.43 14.67
N SER A 494 -18.20 -15.67 15.15
CA SER A 494 -16.98 -15.52 14.32
C SER A 494 -15.76 -16.02 15.09
N ARG A 495 -15.30 -17.21 14.72
CA ARG A 495 -13.92 -17.67 14.94
C ARG A 495 -13.25 -17.73 13.57
N LEU A 496 -12.70 -16.61 13.13
CA LEU A 496 -11.60 -16.57 12.17
C LEU A 496 -10.48 -15.73 12.80
N PRO A 497 -9.22 -16.18 12.73
CA PRO A 497 -8.10 -15.43 13.29
C PRO A 497 -7.79 -14.20 12.40
N PRO A 498 -7.47 -13.05 13.00
CA PRO A 498 -7.01 -11.88 12.25
C PRO A 498 -5.63 -12.12 11.62
N PRO A 499 -5.28 -11.39 10.55
CA PRO A 499 -3.94 -11.41 9.97
C PRO A 499 -2.91 -11.01 11.02
N THR A 500 -1.86 -11.82 11.13
CA THR A 500 -0.83 -11.70 12.16
C THR A 500 0.17 -10.59 11.81
N THR A 501 0.01 -9.43 12.44
CA THR A 501 1.17 -8.60 12.84
C THR A 501 1.61 -9.11 14.21
N PRO A 502 2.87 -9.53 14.43
CA PRO A 502 3.28 -10.00 15.75
C PRO A 502 3.35 -8.82 16.73
N ALA A 503 2.40 -8.72 17.65
CA ALA A 503 2.48 -7.83 18.80
C ALA A 503 3.64 -8.26 19.74
N PRO A 504 4.31 -7.32 20.43
CA PRO A 504 5.50 -7.59 21.22
C PRO A 504 5.19 -8.44 22.45
N GLN A 505 5.83 -9.62 22.55
CA GLN A 505 5.78 -10.42 23.78
C GLN A 505 6.62 -9.75 24.88
N ALA A 506 5.93 -9.18 25.86
CA ALA A 506 6.51 -8.78 27.14
C ALA A 506 7.17 -10.01 27.81
N LYS A 507 8.50 -10.03 27.86
CA LYS A 507 9.25 -11.04 28.60
C LYS A 507 9.01 -10.85 30.10
N ALA A 508 8.20 -11.74 30.66
CA ALA A 508 8.07 -11.91 32.09
C ALA A 508 9.44 -12.18 32.73
N ALA A 509 9.88 -11.28 33.60
CA ALA A 509 11.05 -11.44 34.43
C ALA A 509 10.89 -12.68 35.33
N LYS A 510 11.61 -13.77 35.03
CA LYS A 510 11.75 -14.89 35.96
C LYS A 510 12.77 -14.53 37.03
N SER A 511 12.25 -14.27 38.21
CA SER A 511 12.97 -14.13 39.48
C SER A 511 13.97 -15.26 39.70
N ALA A 512 15.25 -14.92 39.81
CA ALA A 512 16.29 -15.82 40.30
C ALA A 512 16.07 -16.07 41.80
N LYS A 513 15.49 -17.22 42.15
CA LYS A 513 15.46 -17.73 43.52
C LYS A 513 16.84 -18.24 43.91
N LYS A 514 17.53 -17.45 44.75
CA LYS A 514 18.63 -17.84 45.64
C LYS A 514 18.32 -19.20 46.28
N ARG A 515 19.14 -20.22 46.01
CA ARG A 515 19.28 -21.39 46.90
C ARG A 515 20.74 -21.50 47.32
N VAL A 516 20.94 -21.19 48.60
CA VAL A 516 22.13 -21.48 49.39
C VAL A 516 22.15 -22.99 49.64
N HIS A 517 23.25 -23.67 49.30
CA HIS A 517 23.62 -24.89 50.02
C HIS A 517 25.14 -25.05 50.12
N GLU A 518 25.52 -25.49 51.30
CA GLU A 518 26.81 -25.42 52.01
C GLU A 518 27.71 -26.62 51.65
N PRO A 519 29.05 -26.56 51.87
CA PRO A 519 29.98 -27.55 51.35
C PRO A 519 30.26 -28.68 52.35
N THR A 520 30.35 -29.91 51.88
CA THR A 520 30.83 -31.05 52.67
C THR A 520 31.91 -31.88 51.96
N ARG A 521 33.14 -31.67 52.45
CA ARG A 521 34.24 -32.62 52.74
C ARG A 521 34.62 -33.75 51.74
N LYS A 522 35.89 -33.64 51.28
CA LYS A 522 36.89 -34.70 50.95
C LYS A 522 36.83 -35.89 51.94
N ALA A 523 37.25 -37.13 51.69
CA ALA A 523 38.17 -37.85 50.77
C ALA A 523 37.99 -39.38 51.07
N PRO A 524 38.90 -40.33 50.73
CA PRO A 524 39.79 -40.51 49.57
C PRO A 524 39.76 -41.97 48.99
N GLY A 525 40.50 -42.22 47.91
CA GLY A 525 41.33 -43.44 47.83
C GLY A 525 41.06 -44.48 46.73
N LYS A 526 41.90 -44.42 45.69
CA LYS A 526 42.77 -45.49 45.13
C LYS A 526 42.23 -46.90 44.77
N LYS A 527 42.82 -47.37 43.66
CA LYS A 527 42.92 -48.73 43.06
C LYS A 527 41.79 -49.00 42.05
N ARG A 528 42.05 -49.44 40.82
CA ARG A 528 43.21 -50.15 40.26
C ARG A 528 43.29 -49.91 38.76
#